data_AF-A0A6J4LRL3-F1
#
_entry.id   AF-A0A6J4LRL3-F1
#
_cell.length_a   1.000
_cell.length_b   1.000
_cell.length_c   1.000
_cell.angle_alpha   90.00
_cell.angle_beta   90.00
_cell.angle_gamma   90.00
#
_symmetry.space_group_name_H-M   'P 1'
#
loop_
_entity.id
_entity.type
_entity.pdbx_description
1 polymer ?
#
loop_
_entity_poly.entity_id
_entity_poly.type
_entity_poly.pdbx_seq_one_letter_code
_entity_poly.pdbx_strand_id
1 'polypeptide(L)' 'MSSRPVSPLPLTLALLGHLLLTALVWRDIGRRAPSELRGSRALWRTLTALNTGNHLVYLLVGRRRRV' A
#
# COMPACT_ATOMS: atom_id res chain seq x y z
N MET A 1 29.49 26.41 0.68
CA MET A 1 28.17 25.84 1.06
C MET A 1 28.43 24.50 1.76
N SER A 2 28.21 24.42 3.08
CA SER A 2 28.37 23.18 3.85
C SER A 2 27.09 22.36 3.72
N SER A 3 27.16 21.20 3.06
CA SER A 3 26.07 20.23 2.99
C SER A 3 25.89 19.58 4.35
N ARG A 4 24.77 19.86 5.02
CA ARG A 4 24.41 19.15 6.26
C ARG A 4 24.30 17.66 5.97
N PRO A 5 24.85 16.78 6.83
CA PRO A 5 24.69 15.34 6.66
C PRO A 5 23.21 14.99 6.73
N VAL A 6 22.67 14.44 5.65
CA VAL A 6 21.31 13.90 5.61
C VAL A 6 21.31 12.55 6.33
N SER A 7 20.62 12.47 7.47
CA SER A 7 20.43 11.20 8.16
C SER A 7 19.54 10.29 7.29
N PRO A 8 19.92 9.03 7.03
CA PRO A 8 19.09 8.10 6.26
C PRO A 8 17.86 7.62 7.04
N LEU A 9 17.81 7.85 8.35
CA LEU A 9 16.78 7.32 9.26
C LEU A 9 15.32 7.62 8.80
N PRO A 10 14.95 8.84 8.37
CA PRO A 10 13.58 9.12 7.94
C PRO A 10 13.19 8.31 6.70
N LEU A 11 14.12 8.13 5.77
CA LEU A 11 13.90 7.33 4.56
C LEU A 11 13.73 5.85 4.91
N THR A 12 14.58 5.33 5.79
CA THR A 12 14.47 3.95 6.29
C THR A 12 13.12 3.70 6.96
N LEU A 13 12.68 4.61 7.83
CA LEU A 13 11.39 4.49 8.50
C LEU A 13 10.21 4.57 7.50
N ALA A 14 10.27 5.47 6.52
CA ALA A 14 9.26 5.57 5.48
C ALA A 14 9.17 4.29 4.63
N LEU A 15 10.31 3.70 4.26
CA LEU A 15 10.37 2.43 3.52
C LEU A 15 9.80 1.27 4.34
N LEU A 16 10.16 1.17 5.61
CA LEU A 16 9.60 0.14 6.51
C LEU A 16 8.08 0.30 6.67
N GLY A 17 7.60 1.53 6.83
CA GLY A 17 6.17 1.84 6.87
C GLY A 17 5.45 1.42 5.59
N HIS A 18 6.02 1.74 4.42
CA HIS A 18 5.46 1.34 3.13
C HIS A 18 5.37 -0.18 2.97
N LEU A 19 6.43 -0.92 3.35
CA LEU A 19 6.45 -2.38 3.29
C LEU A 19 5.41 -3.00 4.23
N LEU A 20 5.28 -2.47 5.44
CA LEU A 20 4.28 -2.95 6.40
C LEU A 20 2.86 -2.74 5.86
N LEU A 21 2.56 -1.55 5.34
CA LEU A 21 1.26 -1.25 4.73
C LEU A 21 0.98 -2.16 3.52
N THR A 22 1.99 -2.40 2.69
CA THR A 22 1.88 -3.27 1.52
C THR A 22 1.53 -4.69 1.95
N ALA A 23 2.23 -5.24 2.94
CA ALA A 23 1.97 -6.57 3.47
C ALA A 23 0.55 -6.70 4.05
N LEU A 24 0.08 -5.69 4.80
CA LEU A 24 -1.27 -5.67 5.37
C LEU A 24 -2.33 -5.62 4.27
N VAL A 25 -2.17 -4.76 3.26
CA VAL A 25 -3.10 -4.65 2.15
C VAL A 25 -3.10 -5.92 1.29
N TRP A 26 -1.94 -6.52 1.03
CA TRP A 26 -1.86 -7.78 0.29
C TRP A 26 -2.52 -8.95 1.03
N ARG A 27 -2.42 -8.97 2.37
CA ARG A 27 -3.15 -9.92 3.21
C ARG A 27 -4.65 -9.70 3.13
N ASP A 28 -5.12 -8.45 3.12
CA ASP A 28 -6.55 -8.12 2.97
C ASP A 28 -7.07 -8.52 1.57
N ILE A 29 -6.34 -8.18 0.50
CA ILE A 29 -6.67 -8.58 -0.88
C ILE A 29 -6.80 -10.11 -0.99
N GLY A 30 -5.88 -10.86 -0.38
CA GLY A 30 -5.87 -12.32 -0.42
C GLY A 30 -7.06 -12.97 0.29
N ARG A 31 -7.57 -12.32 1.34
CA ARG A 31 -8.73 -12.80 2.13
C ARG A 31 -10.07 -12.49 1.49
N ARG A 32 -10.13 -11.55 0.55
CA ARG A 32 -11.37 -11.12 -0.09
C ARG A 32 -11.81 -12.05 -1.21
N ALA A 33 -13.12 -12.27 -1.28
CA ALA A 33 -13.73 -12.91 -2.42
C ALA A 33 -13.66 -12.00 -3.66
N PRO A 34 -13.62 -12.55 -4.89
CA PRO A 34 -13.55 -11.73 -6.11
C PRO A 34 -14.67 -10.68 -6.22
N SER A 35 -15.88 -10.98 -5.72
CA SER A 35 -17.02 -10.06 -5.71
C SER A 35 -16.86 -8.86 -4.77
N GLU A 36 -15.93 -8.94 -3.80
CA GLU A 36 -15.65 -7.88 -2.83
C GLU A 36 -14.57 -6.91 -3.30
N LEU A 37 -13.95 -7.18 -4.46
CA LEU A 37 -12.92 -6.36 -5.06
C LEU A 37 -13.48 -5.65 -6.31
N ARG A 38 -13.18 -4.37 -6.46
CA ARG A 38 -13.38 -3.66 -7.73
C ARG A 38 -12.16 -3.87 -8.60
N GLY A 39 -12.18 -4.88 -9.47
CA GLY A 39 -11.04 -5.26 -10.32
C GLY A 39 -10.27 -6.49 -9.82
N SER A 40 -9.14 -6.80 -10.46
CA SER A 40 -8.38 -8.03 -10.17
C SER A 40 -7.45 -7.88 -8.96
N ARG A 41 -7.13 -9.00 -8.29
CA ARG A 41 -6.16 -9.03 -7.18
C ARG A 41 -4.77 -8.56 -7.63
N ALA A 42 -4.37 -8.95 -8.84
CA ALA A 42 -3.07 -8.59 -9.41
C ALA A 42 -2.95 -7.07 -9.59
N LEU A 43 -4.00 -6.43 -10.14
CA LEU A 43 -4.04 -4.98 -10.29
C LEU A 43 -3.79 -4.26 -8.96
N TRP A 44 -4.53 -4.64 -7.92
CA TRP A 44 -4.41 -3.99 -6.62
C TRP A 44 -3.06 -4.23 -5.95
N ARG A 45 -2.50 -5.44 -6.08
CA ARG A 45 -1.15 -5.73 -5.57
C ARG A 45 -0.09 -4.87 -6.24
N THR A 46 -0.14 -4.73 -7.56
CA THR A 46 0.79 -3.92 -8.32
C THR A 46 0.66 -2.44 -7.96
N LEU A 47 -0.55 -1.90 -7.91
CA LEU A 47 -0.77 -0.50 -7.56
C LEU A 47 -0.23 -0.17 -6.17
N THR A 48 -0.52 -0.99 -5.15
CA THR A 48 -0.10 -0.70 -3.77
C THR A 48 1.40 -0.84 -3.58
N ALA A 49 2.07 -1.69 -4.38
CA ALA A 49 3.52 -1.82 -4.35
C ALA A 49 4.25 -0.59 -4.91
N LEU A 50 3.68 0.05 -5.94
CA LEU A 50 4.29 1.18 -6.65
C LEU A 50 4.29 2.49 -5.84
N ASN A 51 3.32 2.69 -4.95
CA ASN A 51 3.20 3.95 -4.20
C ASN A 51 2.46 3.79 -2.88
N THR A 52 2.94 4.45 -1.83
CA THR A 52 2.32 4.41 -0.49
C THR A 52 0.89 4.96 -0.51
N GLY A 53 0.60 6.00 -1.29
CA GLY A 53 -0.75 6.55 -1.44
C GLY A 53 -1.77 5.58 -2.05
N ASN A 54 -1.32 4.62 -2.86
CA ASN A 54 -2.20 3.64 -3.50
C ASN A 54 -2.85 2.67 -2.50
N HIS A 55 -2.34 2.57 -1.27
CA HIS A 55 -2.99 1.85 -0.18
C HIS A 55 -4.33 2.49 0.19
N LEU A 56 -4.40 3.83 0.25
CA LEU A 56 -5.64 4.54 0.54
C LEU A 56 -6.65 4.36 -0.60
N VAL A 57 -6.18 4.43 -1.84
CA VAL A 57 -7.01 4.19 -3.03
C VAL A 57 -7.62 2.78 -2.99
N TYR A 58 -6.83 1.77 -2.61
CA TYR A 58 -7.34 0.42 -2.40
C TYR A 58 -8.44 0.38 -1.32
N LEU A 59 -8.19 0.98 -0.15
CA LEU A 59 -9.13 0.93 0.99
C LEU A 59 -10.45 1.69 0.73
N LEU A 60 -10.40 2.75 -0.09
CA LEU A 60 -11.54 3.61 -0.39
C LEU A 60 -12.31 3.15 -1.63
N VAL A 61 -11.61 2.69 -2.66
CA VAL A 61 -12.20 2.39 -3.99
C VAL A 61 -12.12 0.90 -4.30
N GLY A 62 -10.96 0.28 -4.11
CA GLY A 62 -10.72 -1.10 -4.52
C GLY A 62 -11.48 -2.14 -3.71
N ARG A 63 -11.69 -1.85 -2.42
CA ARG A 63 -12.47 -2.67 -1.51
C ARG A 63 -13.95 -2.27 -1.56
N ARG A 64 -14.84 -3.20 -1.88
CA ARG A 64 -16.28 -3.02 -1.63
C ARG A 64 -16.53 -3.16 -0.13
N ARG A 65 -17.14 -2.14 0.48
CA ARG A 65 -17.67 -2.23 1.84
C ARG A 65 -19.03 -2.92 1.75
N ARG A 66 -19.20 -4.01 2.50
CA ARG A 66 -20.54 -4.54 2.79
C ARG A 66 -21.16 -3.55 3.77
N VAL A 67 -22.17 -2.81 3.32
CA VAL A 67 -23.07 -2.05 4.20
C VAL A 67 -24.14 -3.03 4.66
#